data_AF-A0A819KZC2-F1
#
_entry.id   AF-A0A819KZC2-F1
#
_cell.length_a   1.000
_cell.length_b   1.000
_cell.length_c   1.000
_cell.angle_alpha   90.00
_cell.angle_beta   90.00
_cell.angle_gamma   90.00
#
_symmetry.space_group_name_H-M   'P 1'
#
loop_
_entity.id
_entity.type
_entity.pdbx_description
1 polymer ?
#
loop_
_entity_poly.entity_id
_entity_poly.type
_entity_poly.pdbx_seq_one_letter_code
_entity_poly.pdbx_strand_id
1 'polypeptide(L)'
;MAHMNNSEKNQRNFDKFASVLKTKLDEARAKTPEEFSKPVHIVGAVDGSSECHLKQELQEEANNHTEERIVLMPYRLENFQWVGILIEFKTAQQIKRLEYIDSMTGFNVVPDKLKQALEEIYPRANLQIRDLKKDDNPKADDDPKTSALFIADNLVEAARNIQNVEDDASLVNQSQSKIMDDNHTNADLDEQERCDGVGNTQSYQISLGVILEEGSESKLEKSKLGVGEDLKKSNLIDANRLLGLEKRIQESVKQENREEARAKIEFEQKTLGNYKRSQSEESAILLLQILEDRLKKEEIFSEEISDILRDVDIYIKDADDQSTVRCLERLRGKIRFLNIPEIRRLVSKAEKAAELIRDKDVILLVGATGAGKSTTIQFLAGCQMKKVSVEVAPGNPLEHIQAVGTIRNSELRNVTSSPHNKSETRYIAPVTVQLKDIYGAHESGMITLCDAPGFGDTAGPEVDIANSVGVIEALKKRKT
;
A
#
# COMPACT_ATOMS: atom_id res chain seq x y z
N MET A 1 -1.89 5.10 -36.03
CA MET A 1 -0.95 5.50 -34.97
C MET A 1 -0.34 4.22 -34.41
N ALA A 2 0.98 4.07 -34.47
CA ALA A 2 1.66 2.85 -34.04
C ALA A 2 1.56 2.69 -32.51
N HIS A 3 1.16 1.51 -32.04
CA HIS A 3 1.19 1.16 -30.62
C HIS A 3 2.65 1.07 -30.17
N MET A 4 3.15 2.09 -29.48
CA MET A 4 4.41 1.96 -28.74
C MET A 4 4.28 0.87 -27.69
N ASN A 5 5.22 -0.07 -27.68
CA ASN A 5 5.29 -1.14 -26.69
C ASN A 5 5.59 -0.55 -25.29
N ASN A 6 5.14 -1.22 -24.22
CA ASN A 6 5.34 -0.76 -22.84
C ASN A 6 6.83 -0.57 -22.48
N SER A 7 7.73 -1.35 -23.08
CA SER A 7 9.18 -1.19 -22.94
C SER A 7 9.66 0.19 -23.42
N GLU A 8 9.18 0.67 -24.58
CA GLU A 8 9.58 1.97 -25.12
C GLU A 8 9.03 3.14 -24.29
N LYS A 9 7.83 2.98 -23.71
CA LYS A 9 7.26 3.98 -22.80
C LYS A 9 8.05 4.09 -21.50
N ASN A 10 8.48 2.95 -20.96
CA ASN A 10 9.33 2.92 -19.76
C ASN A 10 10.69 3.57 -20.03
N GLN A 11 11.36 3.21 -21.13
CA GLN A 11 12.63 3.82 -21.51
C GLN A 11 12.53 5.35 -21.62
N ARG A 12 11.48 5.87 -22.27
CA ARG A 12 11.27 7.33 -22.35
C ARG A 12 11.08 8.00 -21.00
N ASN A 13 10.48 7.31 -20.02
CA ASN A 13 10.34 7.84 -18.67
C ASN A 13 11.68 7.88 -17.93
N PHE A 14 12.52 6.85 -18.10
CA PHE A 14 13.88 6.80 -17.55
C PHE A 14 14.76 7.91 -18.15
N ASP A 15 14.74 8.07 -19.47
CA ASP A 15 15.49 9.13 -20.17
C ASP A 15 15.03 10.53 -19.72
N LYS A 16 13.71 10.70 -19.54
CA LYS A 16 13.14 11.95 -19.04
C LYS A 16 13.61 12.24 -17.62
N PHE A 17 13.66 11.24 -16.74
CA PHE A 17 14.18 11.43 -15.38
C PHE A 17 15.64 11.89 -15.43
N ALA A 18 16.50 11.16 -16.15
CA ALA A 18 17.91 11.49 -16.27
C ALA A 18 18.11 12.93 -16.81
N SER A 19 17.28 13.35 -17.76
CA SER A 19 17.29 14.72 -18.29
C SER A 19 16.92 15.78 -17.23
N VAL A 20 15.93 15.51 -16.37
CA VAL A 20 15.52 16.42 -15.29
C VAL A 20 16.62 16.53 -14.24
N LEU A 21 17.20 15.39 -13.82
CA LEU A 21 18.31 15.37 -12.88
C LEU A 21 19.53 16.13 -13.43
N LYS A 22 19.84 15.96 -14.71
CA LYS A 22 20.92 16.68 -15.38
C LYS A 22 20.70 18.19 -15.38
N THR A 23 19.50 18.64 -15.77
CA THR A 23 19.15 20.07 -15.74
C THR A 23 19.30 20.65 -14.34
N LYS A 24 18.80 19.97 -13.30
CA LYS A 24 18.93 20.42 -11.91
C LYS A 24 20.39 20.49 -11.44
N LEU A 25 21.21 19.51 -11.82
CA LEU A 25 22.64 19.50 -11.51
C LEU A 25 23.38 20.66 -12.20
N ASP A 26 23.08 20.92 -13.47
CA ASP A 26 23.68 22.01 -14.23
C ASP A 26 23.26 23.38 -13.66
N GLU A 27 22.00 23.54 -13.26
CA GLU A 27 21.50 24.73 -12.57
C GLU A 27 22.19 24.96 -11.21
N ALA A 28 22.43 23.89 -10.43
CA ALA A 28 23.12 23.97 -9.15
C ALA A 28 24.60 24.38 -9.35
N ARG A 29 25.29 23.75 -10.30
CA ARG A 29 26.68 24.09 -10.67
C ARG A 29 26.84 25.52 -11.15
N ALA A 30 25.85 26.05 -11.87
CA ALA A 30 25.88 27.44 -12.33
C ALA A 30 25.73 28.44 -11.18
N LYS A 31 25.04 28.06 -10.09
CA LYS A 31 24.81 28.93 -8.92
C LYS A 31 25.96 28.89 -7.93
N THR A 32 26.51 27.72 -7.65
CA THR A 32 27.55 27.49 -6.63
C THR A 32 28.61 26.50 -7.13
N PRO A 33 29.43 26.89 -8.14
CA PRO A 33 30.41 25.98 -8.75
C PRO A 33 31.46 25.44 -7.76
N GLU A 34 31.80 26.22 -6.73
CA GLU A 34 32.71 25.85 -5.66
C GLU A 34 32.23 24.67 -4.81
N GLU A 35 30.92 24.41 -4.76
CA GLU A 35 30.32 23.27 -4.03
C GLU A 35 30.42 21.95 -4.83
N PHE A 36 30.99 21.97 -6.05
CA PHE A 36 31.14 20.82 -6.95
C PHE A 36 32.60 20.65 -7.45
N SER A 37 33.57 20.64 -6.55
CA SER A 37 34.99 20.37 -6.86
C SER A 37 35.30 19.02 -7.51
N LYS A 38 34.40 18.03 -7.43
CA LYS A 38 34.56 16.70 -8.06
C LYS A 38 33.66 16.55 -9.29
N PRO A 39 34.12 15.86 -10.35
CA PRO A 39 33.26 15.47 -11.46
C PRO A 39 32.05 14.68 -10.96
N VAL A 40 30.84 15.13 -11.32
CA VAL A 40 29.58 14.43 -11.02
C VAL A 40 29.02 13.89 -12.33
N HIS A 41 28.78 12.58 -12.35
CA HIS A 41 28.21 11.82 -13.46
C HIS A 41 26.83 11.32 -13.09
N ILE A 42 25.93 11.30 -14.06
CA ILE A 42 24.58 10.77 -13.91
C ILE A 42 24.48 9.52 -14.77
N VAL A 43 24.13 8.40 -14.15
CA VAL A 43 23.84 7.14 -14.86
C VAL A 43 22.40 7.17 -15.36
N GLY A 44 22.13 6.44 -16.43
CA GLY A 44 20.78 6.17 -16.87
C GLY A 44 19.92 5.67 -15.70
N ALA A 45 18.66 6.07 -15.67
CA ALA A 45 17.78 5.65 -14.60
C ALA A 45 17.50 4.14 -14.72
N VAL A 46 17.66 3.41 -13.61
CA VAL A 46 17.64 1.93 -13.59
C VAL A 46 16.29 1.42 -13.07
N ASP A 47 15.72 0.44 -13.78
CA ASP A 47 14.49 -0.25 -13.39
C ASP A 47 14.79 -1.42 -12.44
N GLY A 48 14.28 -1.36 -11.22
CA GLY A 48 14.46 -2.39 -10.20
C GLY A 48 13.70 -3.68 -10.47
N SER A 49 12.84 -3.71 -11.50
CA SER A 49 12.20 -4.95 -11.97
C SER A 49 13.16 -5.92 -12.67
N SER A 50 14.37 -5.46 -13.07
CA SER A 50 15.38 -6.26 -13.76
C SER A 50 16.70 -6.27 -12.99
N GLU A 51 16.92 -7.31 -12.19
CA GLU A 51 18.16 -7.48 -11.41
C GLU A 51 19.41 -7.49 -12.31
N CYS A 52 19.29 -8.09 -13.50
CA CYS A 52 20.38 -8.14 -14.47
C CYS A 52 20.82 -6.75 -14.95
N HIS A 53 19.88 -5.81 -15.07
CA HIS A 53 20.17 -4.46 -15.55
C HIS A 53 20.91 -3.63 -14.48
N LEU A 54 20.47 -3.71 -13.22
CA LEU A 54 21.17 -3.02 -12.12
C LEU A 54 22.61 -3.49 -11.98
N LYS A 55 22.85 -4.82 -11.95
CA LYS A 55 24.21 -5.36 -11.82
C LYS A 55 25.09 -4.96 -13.00
N GLN A 56 24.54 -4.96 -14.21
CA GLN A 56 25.27 -4.55 -15.41
C GLN A 56 25.72 -3.08 -15.31
N GLU A 57 24.80 -2.16 -15.00
CA GLU A 57 25.10 -0.73 -14.86
C GLU A 57 26.13 -0.45 -13.75
N LEU A 58 25.98 -1.10 -12.59
CA LEU A 58 26.96 -0.99 -11.50
C LEU A 58 28.33 -1.54 -11.92
N GLN A 59 28.38 -2.65 -12.64
CA GLN A 59 29.62 -3.26 -13.10
C GLN A 59 30.32 -2.43 -14.18
N GLU A 60 29.55 -1.79 -15.08
CA GLU A 60 30.06 -0.85 -16.07
C GLU A 60 30.67 0.38 -15.38
N GLU A 61 30.00 0.97 -14.39
CA GLU A 61 30.54 2.08 -13.60
C GLU A 61 31.80 1.71 -12.79
N ALA A 62 31.87 0.48 -12.28
CA ALA A 62 33.04 -0.03 -11.58
C ALA A 62 34.28 -0.18 -12.49
N ASN A 63 34.06 -0.46 -13.78
CA ASN A 63 35.12 -0.81 -14.74
C ASN A 63 35.59 0.36 -15.62
N ASN A 64 34.70 1.30 -15.94
CA ASN A 64 34.94 2.25 -17.03
C ASN A 64 35.74 3.51 -16.64
N HIS A 65 36.14 3.66 -15.38
CA HIS A 65 36.65 4.94 -14.89
C HIS A 65 37.72 4.80 -13.80
N THR A 66 38.82 5.53 -13.98
CA THR A 66 39.99 5.51 -13.08
C THR A 66 40.11 6.74 -12.18
N GLU A 67 39.31 7.78 -12.41
CA GLU A 67 39.39 9.07 -11.74
C GLU A 67 38.42 9.18 -10.54
N GLU A 68 38.74 10.08 -9.63
CA GLU A 68 37.88 10.46 -8.50
C GLU A 68 36.63 11.18 -9.01
N ARG A 69 35.45 10.69 -8.65
CA ARG A 69 34.17 11.23 -9.14
C ARG A 69 33.01 10.85 -8.24
N ILE A 70 31.89 11.54 -8.42
CA ILE A 70 30.59 11.22 -7.82
C ILE A 70 29.69 10.69 -8.93
N VAL A 71 29.01 9.58 -8.66
CA VAL A 71 28.00 8.99 -9.53
C VAL A 71 26.64 9.10 -8.86
N LEU A 72 25.67 9.64 -9.60
CA LEU A 72 24.28 9.74 -9.21
C LEU A 72 23.45 8.78 -10.05
N MET A 73 22.78 7.83 -9.41
CA MET A 73 22.01 6.80 -10.07
C MET A 73 20.57 6.83 -9.54
N PRO A 74 19.63 7.34 -10.34
CA PRO A 74 18.20 7.18 -10.06
C PRO A 74 17.80 5.71 -10.21
N TYR A 75 17.13 5.17 -9.20
CA TYR A 75 16.68 3.78 -9.18
C TYR A 75 15.17 3.73 -8.93
N ARG A 76 14.43 2.99 -9.76
CA ARG A 76 12.99 2.81 -9.60
C ARG A 76 12.71 1.46 -8.98
N LEU A 77 12.12 1.45 -7.79
CA LEU A 77 11.70 0.24 -7.08
C LEU A 77 10.54 -0.46 -7.80
N GLU A 78 10.29 -1.73 -7.45
CA GLU A 78 9.19 -2.54 -8.00
C GLU A 78 7.80 -1.94 -7.72
N ASN A 79 7.66 -1.21 -6.61
CA ASN A 79 6.45 -0.45 -6.26
C ASN A 79 6.33 0.90 -6.99
N PHE A 80 7.14 1.14 -8.04
CA PHE A 80 7.22 2.39 -8.81
C PHE A 80 7.75 3.63 -8.03
N GLN A 81 8.19 3.46 -6.80
CA GLN A 81 8.86 4.51 -6.03
C GLN A 81 10.26 4.79 -6.61
N TRP A 82 10.63 6.05 -6.69
CA TRP A 82 11.99 6.45 -7.03
C TRP A 82 12.83 6.59 -5.76
N VAL A 83 14.08 6.14 -5.85
CA VAL A 83 15.12 6.30 -4.83
C VAL A 83 16.42 6.71 -5.50
N GLY A 84 17.33 7.29 -4.73
CA GLY A 84 18.63 7.73 -5.19
C GLY A 84 19.75 6.85 -4.67
N ILE A 85 20.68 6.48 -5.54
CA ILE A 85 21.96 5.88 -5.13
C ILE A 85 23.06 6.88 -5.48
N LEU A 86 23.89 7.20 -4.48
CA LEU A 86 25.08 8.02 -4.66
C LEU A 86 26.32 7.18 -4.40
N ILE A 87 27.30 7.28 -5.31
CA ILE A 87 28.59 6.60 -5.18
C ILE A 87 29.73 7.60 -5.33
N GLU A 88 30.57 7.75 -4.31
CA GLU A 88 31.81 8.52 -4.37
C GLU A 88 32.99 7.56 -4.61
N PHE A 89 33.56 7.62 -5.81
CA PHE A 89 34.75 6.87 -6.17
C PHE A 89 36.00 7.67 -5.83
N LYS A 90 36.95 7.06 -5.14
CA LYS A 90 38.30 7.63 -4.95
C LYS A 90 39.22 7.27 -6.12
N THR A 91 39.17 6.01 -6.55
CA THR A 91 39.86 5.46 -7.73
C THR A 91 39.00 4.33 -8.31
N ALA A 92 39.42 3.71 -9.42
CA ALA A 92 38.76 2.53 -9.97
C ALA A 92 38.53 1.48 -8.86
N GLN A 93 37.27 1.04 -8.70
CA GLN A 93 36.81 0.06 -7.71
C GLN A 93 36.98 0.44 -6.22
N GLN A 94 37.57 1.58 -5.90
CA GLN A 94 37.65 2.05 -4.51
C GLN A 94 36.54 3.06 -4.24
N ILE A 95 35.45 2.57 -3.66
CA ILE A 95 34.37 3.41 -3.14
C ILE A 95 34.78 4.00 -1.80
N LYS A 96 34.65 5.32 -1.70
CA LYS A 96 34.81 6.07 -0.45
C LYS A 96 33.49 6.21 0.29
N ARG A 97 32.39 6.39 -0.44
CA ARG A 97 31.04 6.60 0.11
C ARG A 97 30.01 5.96 -0.81
N LEU A 98 29.06 5.26 -0.20
CA LEU A 98 27.93 4.65 -0.87
C LEU A 98 26.68 4.99 -0.07
N GLU A 99 25.78 5.76 -0.65
CA GLU A 99 24.59 6.28 0.03
C GLU A 99 23.31 5.88 -0.70
N TYR A 100 22.31 5.45 0.08
CA TYR A 100 20.93 5.27 -0.33
C TYR A 100 20.10 6.44 0.16
N ILE A 101 19.33 7.03 -0.74
CA ILE A 101 18.54 8.24 -0.50
C ILE A 101 17.08 7.91 -0.82
N ASP A 102 16.22 8.03 0.18
CA ASP A 102 14.77 7.88 0.04
C ASP A 102 14.08 9.20 0.40
N SER A 103 13.12 9.61 -0.42
CA SER A 103 12.31 10.82 -0.19
C SER A 103 10.99 10.54 0.54
N MET A 104 10.64 9.28 0.82
CA MET A 104 9.39 8.95 1.50
C MET A 104 9.52 8.94 3.03
N THR A 105 8.48 9.42 3.71
CA THR A 105 8.38 9.38 5.17
C THR A 105 8.12 7.94 5.66
N GLY A 106 9.04 7.41 6.48
CA GLY A 106 8.85 6.14 7.17
C GLY A 106 9.45 4.88 6.51
N PHE A 107 10.04 5.00 5.32
CA PHE A 107 10.68 3.88 4.61
C PHE A 107 12.20 4.08 4.50
N ASN A 108 12.90 4.04 5.63
CA ASN A 108 14.38 4.06 5.65
C ASN A 108 14.95 2.63 5.59
N VAL A 109 14.39 1.78 4.73
CA VAL A 109 14.85 0.39 4.58
C VAL A 109 15.33 0.20 3.15
N VAL A 110 16.60 -0.17 3.00
CA VAL A 110 17.16 -0.51 1.68
C VAL A 110 16.57 -1.85 1.26
N PRO A 111 15.97 -1.97 0.07
CA PRO A 111 15.48 -3.25 -0.43
C PRO A 111 16.61 -4.30 -0.52
N ASP A 112 16.37 -5.53 -0.06
CA ASP A 112 17.40 -6.57 0.03
C ASP A 112 18.04 -6.89 -1.32
N LYS A 113 17.26 -6.89 -2.40
CA LYS A 113 17.78 -7.09 -3.77
C LYS A 113 18.80 -6.02 -4.16
N LEU A 114 18.52 -4.75 -3.84
CA LEU A 114 19.43 -3.64 -4.12
C LEU A 114 20.69 -3.76 -3.25
N LYS A 115 20.50 -4.05 -1.96
CA LYS A 115 21.61 -4.25 -1.02
C LYS A 115 22.53 -5.38 -1.47
N GLN A 116 21.99 -6.54 -1.85
CA GLN A 116 22.74 -7.68 -2.34
C GLN A 116 23.52 -7.35 -3.61
N ALA A 117 22.90 -6.65 -4.58
CA ALA A 117 23.59 -6.23 -5.80
C ALA A 117 24.76 -5.28 -5.52
N LEU A 118 24.58 -4.33 -4.59
CA LEU A 118 25.64 -3.41 -4.18
C LEU A 118 26.77 -4.12 -3.42
N GLU A 119 26.45 -5.06 -2.53
CA GLU A 119 27.44 -5.86 -1.79
C GLU A 119 28.23 -6.81 -2.70
N GLU A 120 27.60 -7.36 -3.75
CA GLU A 120 28.24 -8.22 -4.73
C GLU A 120 29.27 -7.46 -5.58
N ILE A 121 28.89 -6.28 -6.09
CA ILE A 121 29.76 -5.46 -6.95
C ILE A 121 30.79 -4.67 -6.11
N TYR A 122 30.41 -4.24 -4.90
CA TYR A 122 31.21 -3.38 -4.03
C TYR A 122 31.34 -3.95 -2.61
N PRO A 123 31.97 -5.12 -2.42
CA PRO A 123 31.98 -5.86 -1.15
C PRO A 123 32.70 -5.15 0.01
N ARG A 124 33.41 -4.05 -0.27
CA ARG A 124 34.13 -3.24 0.74
C ARG A 124 33.46 -1.89 1.01
N ALA A 125 32.41 -1.55 0.28
CA ALA A 125 31.68 -0.32 0.49
C ALA A 125 30.71 -0.49 1.67
N ASN A 126 30.63 0.52 2.53
CA ASN A 126 29.61 0.56 3.56
C ASN A 126 28.42 1.38 3.04
N LEU A 127 27.26 0.73 2.87
CA LEU A 127 26.04 1.38 2.44
C LEU A 127 25.43 2.18 3.60
N GLN A 128 25.32 3.49 3.42
CA GLN A 128 24.72 4.40 4.40
C GLN A 128 23.36 4.87 3.91
N ILE A 129 22.41 5.06 4.82
CA ILE A 129 21.13 5.69 4.51
C ILE A 129 21.27 7.18 4.81
N ARG A 130 20.94 8.02 3.82
CA ARG A 130 20.98 9.47 3.98
C ARG A 130 19.57 10.02 4.08
N ASP A 131 19.30 10.70 5.20
CA ASP A 131 18.04 11.38 5.42
C ASP A 131 18.10 12.81 4.88
N LEU A 132 17.23 13.14 3.92
CA LEU A 132 17.16 14.45 3.26
C LEU A 132 15.70 14.94 3.25
N LYS A 133 15.36 15.87 2.34
CA LYS A 133 13.99 16.40 2.25
C LYS A 133 13.02 15.26 1.96
N LYS A 134 12.00 15.14 2.80
CA LYS A 134 10.91 14.19 2.63
C LYS A 134 9.69 14.88 2.04
N ASP A 135 8.83 14.09 1.42
CA ASP A 135 7.49 14.56 1.08
C ASP A 135 6.65 14.69 2.37
N ASP A 136 6.42 15.93 2.80
CA ASP A 136 5.65 16.27 4.00
C ASP A 136 4.15 15.97 3.88
N ASN A 137 3.67 15.60 2.68
CA ASN A 137 2.26 15.28 2.45
C ASN A 137 2.08 13.88 1.82
N PRO A 138 2.34 12.80 2.58
CA PRO A 138 2.24 11.41 2.11
C PRO A 138 0.79 10.92 1.91
N LYS A 139 -0.19 11.83 1.77
CA LYS A 139 -1.60 11.46 1.69
C LYS A 139 -1.94 10.84 0.34
N ALA A 140 -1.92 9.51 0.34
CA ALA A 140 -2.74 8.55 -0.40
C ALA A 140 -2.65 8.61 -1.95
N ASP A 141 -2.02 7.57 -2.49
CA ASP A 141 -1.90 7.17 -3.90
C ASP A 141 -0.82 7.89 -4.74
N ASP A 142 0.40 7.32 -4.72
CA ASP A 142 1.20 7.00 -5.91
C ASP A 142 1.21 7.99 -7.09
N ASP A 143 1.87 9.16 -6.96
CA ASP A 143 2.42 9.84 -8.15
C ASP A 143 3.94 9.60 -8.23
N PRO A 144 4.40 8.61 -9.03
CA PRO A 144 5.80 8.39 -9.34
C PRO A 144 6.54 9.64 -9.82
N LYS A 145 5.83 10.66 -10.31
CA LYS A 145 6.45 11.92 -10.74
C LYS A 145 6.87 12.80 -9.57
N THR A 146 6.13 12.77 -8.47
CA THR A 146 6.44 13.57 -7.28
C THR A 146 7.66 13.00 -6.59
N SER A 147 7.70 11.69 -6.33
CA SER A 147 8.89 11.02 -5.79
C SER A 147 10.10 11.21 -6.69
N ALA A 148 9.92 11.16 -8.01
CA ALA A 148 11.00 11.40 -8.94
C ALA A 148 11.62 12.80 -8.82
N LEU A 149 10.80 13.84 -8.66
CA LEU A 149 11.28 15.21 -8.54
C LEU A 149 12.05 15.42 -7.23
N PHE A 150 11.51 14.90 -6.11
CA PHE A 150 12.19 14.97 -4.81
C PHE A 150 13.52 14.22 -4.80
N ILE A 151 13.57 13.03 -5.39
CA ILE A 151 14.82 12.27 -5.51
C ILE A 151 15.83 13.01 -6.38
N ALA A 152 15.40 13.65 -7.46
CA ALA A 152 16.31 14.44 -8.28
C ALA A 152 16.92 15.61 -7.48
N ASP A 153 16.11 16.32 -6.70
CA ASP A 153 16.60 17.38 -5.80
C ASP A 153 17.51 16.85 -4.70
N ASN A 154 17.16 15.72 -4.08
CA ASN A 154 17.94 15.11 -3.01
C ASN A 154 19.29 14.56 -3.52
N LEU A 155 19.35 13.99 -4.73
CA LEU A 155 20.60 13.53 -5.34
C LEU A 155 21.57 14.69 -5.61
N VAL A 156 21.06 15.83 -6.11
CA VAL A 156 21.86 17.04 -6.32
C VAL A 156 22.34 17.61 -4.99
N GLU A 157 21.46 17.68 -3.99
CA GLU A 157 21.80 18.14 -2.63
C GLU A 157 22.83 17.22 -1.96
N ALA A 158 22.71 15.91 -2.13
CA ALA A 158 23.65 14.94 -1.60
C ALA A 158 25.04 15.10 -2.22
N ALA A 159 25.12 15.33 -3.54
CA ALA A 159 26.37 15.57 -4.25
C ALA A 159 27.07 16.84 -3.76
N ARG A 160 26.31 17.91 -3.53
CA ARG A 160 26.75 19.20 -3.01
C ARG A 160 27.33 19.08 -1.60
N ASN A 161 26.65 18.33 -0.73
CA ASN A 161 27.02 18.17 0.67
C ASN A 161 28.18 17.19 0.92
N ILE A 162 28.75 16.55 -0.10
CA ILE A 162 29.94 15.70 0.07
C ILE A 162 31.18 16.54 0.42
N GLN A 163 31.20 17.81 0.00
CA GLN A 163 32.37 18.67 0.13
C GLN A 163 32.47 19.29 1.53
N ASN A 164 31.33 19.66 2.11
CA ASN A 164 31.27 20.31 3.42
C ASN A 164 31.66 19.40 4.59
N VAL A 165 31.63 18.08 4.41
CA VAL A 165 31.94 17.11 5.48
C VAL A 165 33.45 16.88 5.64
N GLU A 166 34.28 17.18 4.62
CA GLU A 166 35.74 17.06 4.76
C GLU A 166 36.33 18.13 5.69
N ASP A 167 35.67 19.28 5.85
CA ASP A 167 36.11 20.36 6.73
C ASP A 167 35.61 20.21 8.19
N ASP A 168 34.58 19.37 8.43
CA ASP A 168 33.89 19.28 9.73
C ASP A 168 34.35 18.11 10.63
N ALA A 169 35.35 17.33 10.18
CA ALA A 169 35.95 16.26 10.98
C ALA A 169 36.65 16.74 12.27
N SER A 170 36.67 18.06 12.54
CA SER A 170 37.18 18.67 13.76
C SER A 170 36.12 18.93 14.86
N LEU A 171 34.82 18.77 14.59
CA LEU A 171 33.74 19.16 15.53
C LEU A 171 32.92 18.00 16.13
N VAL A 172 33.15 16.75 15.73
CA VAL A 172 32.35 15.59 16.19
C VAL A 172 32.67 15.16 17.64
N ASN A 173 33.65 15.76 18.32
CA ASN A 173 33.99 15.43 19.72
C ASN A 173 33.29 16.28 20.81
N GLN A 174 32.33 17.16 20.48
CA GLN A 174 31.66 18.00 21.49
C GLN A 174 30.20 17.64 21.83
N SER A 175 29.61 16.63 21.18
CA SER A 175 28.19 16.28 21.43
C SER A 175 27.98 15.13 22.42
N GLN A 176 29.04 14.58 23.03
CA GLN A 176 28.93 13.50 24.04
C GLN A 176 29.23 13.91 25.49
N SER A 177 29.44 15.20 25.80
CA SER A 177 29.73 15.65 27.18
C SER A 177 28.71 16.63 27.78
N LYS A 178 27.46 16.64 27.29
CA LYS A 178 26.45 17.61 27.76
C LYS A 178 25.11 16.96 28.16
N ILE A 179 25.17 15.87 28.92
CA ILE A 179 24.04 15.36 29.72
C ILE A 179 24.59 14.83 31.05
N MET A 180 25.29 15.69 31.80
CA MET A 180 25.53 15.56 33.23
C MET A 180 25.76 16.97 33.73
N ASP A 181 24.68 17.64 34.10
CA ASP A 181 24.60 18.70 35.10
C ASP A 181 23.19 19.29 34.98
N ASP A 182 22.34 18.91 35.93
CA ASP A 182 21.44 19.83 36.63
C ASP A 182 20.49 19.02 37.52
N ASN A 183 20.86 18.94 38.81
CA ASN A 183 19.99 18.54 39.90
C ASN A 183 20.08 19.61 41.01
N HIS A 184 18.92 19.91 41.58
CA HIS A 184 18.60 20.83 42.69
C HIS A 184 18.40 22.31 42.31
N THR A 185 17.29 22.98 42.66
CA THR A 185 16.68 23.03 44.00
C THR A 185 15.22 23.56 43.97
N ASN A 186 14.35 22.94 44.78
CA ASN A 186 13.17 23.40 45.56
C ASN A 186 12.22 24.52 45.03
N ALA A 187 10.91 24.30 45.07
CA ALA A 187 10.04 24.51 46.25
C ALA A 187 8.53 24.46 45.90
N ASP A 188 7.77 23.79 46.76
CA ASP A 188 6.38 24.00 47.21
C ASP A 188 5.38 24.79 46.36
N LEU A 189 4.20 24.20 46.13
CA LEU A 189 2.91 24.69 46.66
C LEU A 189 1.79 23.66 46.39
N ASP A 190 0.97 23.47 47.43
CA ASP A 190 -0.30 22.72 47.45
C ASP A 190 -1.31 23.26 46.44
N GLU A 191 -2.14 22.37 45.87
CA GLU A 191 -3.60 22.45 46.00
C GLU A 191 -4.30 21.20 45.42
N GLN A 192 -5.20 20.65 46.22
CA GLN A 192 -6.15 19.61 45.85
C GLN A 192 -7.22 20.17 44.94
N GLU A 193 -7.59 19.47 43.86
CA GLU A 193 -8.99 19.42 43.45
C GLU A 193 -9.35 18.14 42.69
N ARG A 194 -10.54 17.66 43.00
CA ARG A 194 -11.20 16.43 42.54
C ARG A 194 -11.54 16.50 41.06
N CYS A 195 -11.54 15.35 40.39
CA CYS A 195 -12.49 15.07 39.31
C CYS A 195 -12.85 13.57 39.28
N ASP A 196 -14.12 13.28 39.59
CA ASP A 196 -14.81 12.04 39.28
C ASP A 196 -14.97 11.89 37.76
N GLY A 197 -14.84 10.66 37.23
CA GLY A 197 -14.96 10.41 35.78
C GLY A 197 -15.03 8.94 35.41
N VAL A 198 -16.23 8.37 35.61
CA VAL A 198 -16.75 7.05 35.22
C VAL A 198 -16.11 6.46 33.94
N GLY A 199 -15.37 5.36 34.10
CA GLY A 199 -14.92 4.50 33.01
C GLY A 199 -16.04 3.56 32.56
N ASN A 200 -16.42 3.63 31.29
CA ASN A 200 -17.39 2.74 30.66
C ASN A 200 -16.67 1.92 29.58
N THR A 201 -16.24 0.69 29.94
CA THR A 201 -15.67 -0.27 28.98
C THR A 201 -16.73 -1.32 28.64
N GLN A 202 -17.32 -1.18 27.44
CA GLN A 202 -18.17 -2.21 26.85
C GLN A 202 -17.31 -3.40 26.39
N SER A 203 -17.56 -4.59 26.94
CA SER A 203 -16.96 -5.83 26.45
C SER A 203 -17.69 -6.29 25.18
N TYR A 204 -16.96 -6.47 24.08
CA TYR A 204 -17.46 -7.19 22.91
C TYR A 204 -17.27 -8.70 23.15
N GLN A 205 -18.37 -9.44 23.35
CA GLN A 205 -18.36 -10.89 23.24
C GLN A 205 -18.43 -11.29 21.77
N ILE A 206 -17.35 -11.87 21.23
CA ILE A 206 -17.36 -12.56 19.94
C ILE A 206 -17.73 -14.01 20.20
N SER A 207 -18.91 -14.43 19.75
CA SER A 207 -19.31 -15.84 19.71
C SER A 207 -18.74 -16.50 18.45
N LEU A 208 -17.84 -17.47 18.61
CA LEU A 208 -17.43 -18.35 17.52
C LEU A 208 -18.51 -19.44 17.32
N GLY A 209 -19.40 -19.23 16.35
CA GLY A 209 -20.29 -20.26 15.84
C GLY A 209 -19.55 -21.18 14.87
N VAL A 210 -19.32 -22.43 15.27
CA VAL A 210 -18.81 -23.50 14.42
C VAL A 210 -19.91 -23.93 13.45
N ILE A 211 -19.70 -23.73 12.15
CA ILE A 211 -20.50 -24.37 11.10
C ILE A 211 -19.73 -25.63 10.67
N LEU A 212 -20.22 -26.80 11.05
CA LEU A 212 -19.88 -28.07 10.41
C LEU A 212 -21.05 -28.45 9.52
N GLU A 213 -20.90 -28.33 8.20
CA GLU A 213 -21.80 -28.99 7.25
C GLU A 213 -21.35 -30.44 7.09
N GLU A 214 -22.29 -31.35 7.38
CA GLU A 214 -22.25 -32.76 7.02
C GLU A 214 -22.44 -32.90 5.50
N GLY A 215 -21.60 -33.67 4.83
CA GLY A 215 -21.78 -33.90 3.40
C GLY A 215 -20.79 -34.86 2.73
N SER A 216 -21.20 -36.13 2.68
CA SER A 216 -20.79 -37.18 1.73
C SER A 216 -19.41 -37.87 1.89
N GLU A 217 -19.50 -39.11 2.36
CA GLU A 217 -18.51 -40.16 2.19
C GLU A 217 -18.25 -40.44 0.69
N SER A 218 -16.98 -40.43 0.28
CA SER A 218 -16.48 -41.45 -0.65
C SER A 218 -14.95 -41.59 -0.54
N LYS A 219 -14.52 -42.84 -0.72
CA LYS A 219 -13.18 -43.38 -0.50
C LYS A 219 -12.12 -42.70 -1.39
N LEU A 220 -11.01 -42.24 -0.79
CA LEU A 220 -9.66 -42.66 -1.20
C LEU A 220 -8.57 -42.17 -0.22
N GLU A 221 -7.76 -43.14 0.20
CA GLU A 221 -6.37 -43.11 0.68
C GLU A 221 -5.92 -42.26 1.89
N LYS A 222 -5.31 -43.01 2.81
CA LYS A 222 -4.68 -42.59 4.06
C LYS A 222 -3.40 -41.80 3.77
N SER A 223 -3.44 -40.49 3.99
CA SER A 223 -2.27 -39.75 4.49
C SER A 223 -2.62 -39.16 5.85
N LYS A 224 -2.02 -39.73 6.89
CA LYS A 224 -2.13 -39.31 8.28
C LYS A 224 -1.66 -37.85 8.43
N LEU A 225 -2.54 -36.98 8.92
CA LEU A 225 -2.14 -35.86 9.77
C LEU A 225 -2.70 -36.15 11.16
N GLY A 226 -1.84 -36.66 12.05
CA GLY A 226 -2.17 -36.99 13.45
C GLY A 226 -2.54 -35.78 14.32
N VAL A 227 -2.47 -34.57 13.76
CA VAL A 227 -2.69 -33.30 14.46
C VAL A 227 -4.11 -33.19 15.04
N GLY A 228 -5.12 -33.75 14.36
CA GLY A 228 -6.53 -33.63 14.78
C GLY A 228 -6.95 -34.45 16.00
N GLU A 229 -6.30 -35.58 16.29
CA GLU A 229 -6.61 -36.40 17.48
C GLU A 229 -5.87 -35.91 18.73
N ASP A 230 -4.65 -35.40 18.55
CA ASP A 230 -3.84 -34.86 19.65
C ASP A 230 -4.41 -33.54 20.16
N LEU A 231 -4.95 -32.68 19.27
CA LEU A 231 -5.71 -31.48 19.63
C LEU A 231 -6.93 -31.79 20.51
N LYS A 232 -7.69 -32.83 20.16
CA LYS A 232 -8.89 -33.21 20.94
C LYS A 232 -8.54 -33.71 22.34
N LYS A 233 -7.43 -34.45 22.48
CA LYS A 233 -6.98 -34.97 23.77
C LYS A 233 -6.37 -33.88 24.66
N SER A 234 -5.56 -32.97 24.09
CA SER A 234 -4.99 -31.84 24.82
C SER A 234 -6.08 -30.92 25.37
N ASN A 235 -7.04 -30.52 24.52
CA ASN A 235 -8.16 -29.66 24.91
C ASN A 235 -9.02 -30.26 26.03
N LEU A 236 -9.17 -31.60 26.06
CA LEU A 236 -9.94 -32.29 27.10
C LEU A 236 -9.21 -32.32 28.47
N ILE A 237 -7.88 -32.48 28.46
CA ILE A 237 -7.06 -32.45 29.68
C ILE A 237 -7.08 -31.03 30.27
N ASP A 238 -7.01 -30.02 29.41
CA ASP A 238 -6.96 -28.63 29.83
C ASP A 238 -8.30 -28.11 30.34
N ALA A 239 -9.42 -28.51 29.72
CA ALA A 239 -10.76 -28.18 30.19
C ALA A 239 -11.02 -28.70 31.63
N ASN A 240 -10.53 -29.91 31.95
CA ASN A 240 -10.65 -30.48 33.29
C ASN A 240 -9.83 -29.72 34.35
N ARG A 241 -8.64 -29.21 33.99
CA ARG A 241 -7.82 -28.37 34.87
C ARG A 241 -8.49 -27.02 35.15
N LEU A 242 -9.13 -26.46 34.12
CA LEU A 242 -9.85 -25.18 34.18
C LEU A 242 -11.09 -25.28 35.10
N LEU A 243 -11.88 -26.34 34.95
CA LEU A 243 -12.97 -26.70 35.85
C LEU A 243 -12.51 -26.88 37.31
N GLY A 244 -11.34 -27.50 37.51
CA GLY A 244 -10.76 -27.69 38.84
C GLY A 244 -10.33 -26.38 39.52
N LEU A 245 -9.82 -25.41 38.77
CA LEU A 245 -9.47 -24.07 39.26
C LEU A 245 -10.73 -23.27 39.64
N GLU A 246 -11.76 -23.26 38.78
CA GLU A 246 -13.01 -22.56 39.05
C GLU A 246 -13.70 -23.08 40.31
N LYS A 247 -13.65 -24.40 40.54
CA LYS A 247 -14.19 -25.02 41.75
C LYS A 247 -13.45 -24.60 43.03
N ARG A 248 -12.12 -24.50 43.00
CA ARG A 248 -11.30 -24.05 44.15
C ARG A 248 -11.55 -22.59 44.53
N ILE A 249 -11.77 -21.73 43.54
CA ILE A 249 -12.16 -20.34 43.75
C ILE A 249 -13.52 -20.30 44.47
N GLN A 250 -14.51 -21.05 43.99
CA GLN A 250 -15.84 -21.13 44.60
C GLN A 250 -15.81 -21.69 46.04
N GLU A 251 -14.92 -22.62 46.33
CA GLU A 251 -14.74 -23.19 47.68
C GLU A 251 -14.05 -22.21 48.63
N SER A 252 -13.05 -21.46 48.17
CA SER A 252 -12.32 -20.47 48.98
C SER A 252 -13.20 -19.27 49.38
N VAL A 253 -14.21 -18.92 48.57
CA VAL A 253 -15.23 -17.89 48.89
C VAL A 253 -16.07 -18.25 50.11
N LYS A 254 -16.13 -19.54 50.51
CA LYS A 254 -16.97 -20.01 51.62
C LYS A 254 -16.29 -19.98 53.00
N GLN A 255 -15.00 -19.64 53.10
CA GLN A 255 -14.25 -19.67 54.38
C GLN A 255 -14.40 -18.36 55.19
N GLU A 256 -14.48 -18.46 56.52
CA GLU A 256 -14.75 -17.34 57.45
C GLU A 256 -13.59 -16.33 57.62
N ASN A 257 -12.37 -16.68 57.20
CA ASN A 257 -11.20 -15.80 57.33
C ASN A 257 -11.06 -14.87 56.10
N ARG A 258 -11.67 -13.68 56.20
CA ARG A 258 -11.91 -12.79 55.04
C ARG A 258 -10.67 -12.25 54.33
N GLU A 259 -9.53 -12.08 55.01
CA GLU A 259 -8.32 -11.52 54.37
C GLU A 259 -7.47 -12.57 53.66
N GLU A 260 -7.25 -13.72 54.30
CA GLU A 260 -6.51 -14.84 53.72
C GLU A 260 -7.26 -15.45 52.53
N ALA A 261 -8.60 -15.54 52.62
CA ALA A 261 -9.45 -15.98 51.51
C ALA A 261 -9.38 -15.00 50.32
N ARG A 262 -9.30 -13.69 50.56
CA ARG A 262 -9.19 -12.68 49.48
C ARG A 262 -7.87 -12.81 48.72
N ALA A 263 -6.74 -12.89 49.44
CA ALA A 263 -5.42 -13.05 48.81
C ALA A 263 -5.34 -14.34 47.99
N LYS A 264 -5.92 -15.43 48.50
CA LYS A 264 -5.99 -16.72 47.80
C LYS A 264 -6.87 -16.66 46.54
N ILE A 265 -8.03 -16.01 46.62
CA ILE A 265 -8.93 -15.80 45.47
C ILE A 265 -8.23 -14.96 44.39
N GLU A 266 -7.55 -13.87 44.76
CA GLU A 266 -6.82 -13.01 43.82
C GLU A 266 -5.69 -13.78 43.11
N PHE A 267 -4.93 -14.58 43.85
CA PHE A 267 -3.90 -15.45 43.29
C PHE A 267 -4.47 -16.50 42.32
N GLU A 268 -5.56 -17.17 42.69
CA GLU A 268 -6.20 -18.18 41.83
C GLU A 268 -6.86 -17.55 40.60
N GLN A 269 -7.45 -16.36 40.71
CA GLN A 269 -7.98 -15.59 39.57
C GLN A 269 -6.88 -15.16 38.61
N LYS A 270 -5.76 -14.66 39.12
CA LYS A 270 -4.58 -14.32 38.31
C LYS A 270 -4.01 -15.56 37.60
N THR A 271 -3.97 -16.70 38.29
CA THR A 271 -3.54 -17.98 37.72
C THR A 271 -4.49 -18.47 36.63
N LEU A 272 -5.81 -18.37 36.83
CA LEU A 272 -6.82 -18.74 35.83
C LEU A 272 -6.79 -17.81 34.61
N GLY A 273 -6.58 -16.50 34.82
CA GLY A 273 -6.40 -15.52 33.75
C GLY A 273 -5.19 -15.83 32.87
N ASN A 274 -4.04 -16.13 33.50
CA ASN A 274 -2.82 -16.53 32.79
C ASN A 274 -3.01 -17.84 32.00
N TYR A 275 -3.72 -18.81 32.56
CA TYR A 275 -4.00 -20.09 31.89
C TYR A 275 -4.93 -19.94 30.67
N LYS A 276 -5.98 -19.11 30.77
CA LYS A 276 -6.86 -18.80 29.63
C LYS A 276 -6.09 -18.07 28.53
N ARG A 277 -5.17 -17.16 28.90
CA ARG A 277 -4.30 -16.44 27.97
C ARG A 277 -3.35 -17.38 27.23
N SER A 278 -2.67 -18.28 27.94
CA SER A 278 -1.73 -19.23 27.33
C SER A 278 -2.40 -20.19 26.34
N GLN A 279 -3.62 -20.68 26.65
CA GLN A 279 -4.36 -21.51 25.68
C GLN A 279 -4.78 -20.74 24.42
N SER A 280 -5.16 -19.47 24.57
CA SER A 280 -5.53 -18.62 23.44
C SER A 280 -4.32 -18.34 22.54
N GLU A 281 -3.15 -18.13 23.13
CA GLU A 281 -1.89 -17.90 22.44
C GLU A 281 -1.45 -19.12 21.63
N GLU A 282 -1.42 -20.31 22.24
CA GLU A 282 -1.06 -21.56 21.55
C GLU A 282 -1.98 -21.85 20.37
N SER A 283 -3.29 -21.62 20.54
CA SER A 283 -4.28 -21.78 19.47
C SER A 283 -4.05 -20.80 18.32
N ALA A 284 -3.70 -19.55 18.63
CA ALA A 284 -3.43 -18.52 17.63
C ALA A 284 -2.15 -18.83 16.84
N ILE A 285 -1.08 -19.27 17.51
CA ILE A 285 0.19 -19.67 16.86
C ILE A 285 -0.04 -20.85 15.92
N LEU A 286 -0.81 -21.87 16.33
CA LEU A 286 -1.12 -23.01 15.48
C LEU A 286 -1.93 -22.59 14.23
N LEU A 287 -2.92 -21.72 14.39
CA LEU A 287 -3.69 -21.19 13.25
C LEU A 287 -2.79 -20.39 12.29
N LEU A 288 -1.80 -19.65 12.82
CA LEU A 288 -0.84 -18.91 12.01
C LEU A 288 0.05 -19.85 11.18
N GLN A 289 0.52 -20.96 11.77
CA GLN A 289 1.28 -22.00 11.05
C GLN A 289 0.44 -22.65 9.94
N ILE A 290 -0.82 -22.99 10.24
CA ILE A 290 -1.75 -23.54 9.23
C ILE A 290 -1.97 -22.54 8.08
N LEU A 291 -2.07 -21.25 8.39
CA LEU A 291 -2.18 -20.20 7.39
C LEU A 291 -0.92 -20.10 6.53
N GLU A 292 0.27 -20.09 7.14
CA GLU A 292 1.55 -20.07 6.45
C GLU A 292 1.71 -21.23 5.46
N ASP A 293 1.41 -22.46 5.90
CA ASP A 293 1.47 -23.66 5.06
C ASP A 293 0.51 -23.58 3.87
N ARG A 294 -0.70 -23.04 4.08
CA ARG A 294 -1.67 -22.82 2.99
C ARG A 294 -1.17 -21.78 1.99
N LEU A 295 -0.59 -20.68 2.45
CA LEU A 295 -0.06 -19.63 1.58
C LEU A 295 1.09 -20.14 0.71
N LYS A 296 1.97 -20.99 1.25
CA LYS A 296 3.02 -21.67 0.49
C LYS A 296 2.43 -22.60 -0.56
N LYS A 297 1.41 -23.39 -0.19
CA LYS A 297 0.74 -24.32 -1.11
C LYS A 297 -0.01 -23.61 -2.25
N GLU A 298 -0.56 -22.43 -1.99
CA GLU A 298 -1.26 -21.61 -2.99
C GLU A 298 -0.31 -20.75 -3.83
N GLU A 299 1.01 -20.83 -3.61
CA GLU A 299 2.04 -20.01 -4.30
C GLU A 299 1.83 -18.50 -4.12
N ILE A 300 1.15 -18.09 -3.05
CA ILE A 300 0.93 -16.67 -2.68
C ILE A 300 2.03 -16.18 -1.71
N PHE A 301 2.82 -17.10 -1.16
CA PHE A 301 3.85 -16.79 -0.16
C PHE A 301 4.99 -15.92 -0.74
N SER A 302 5.20 -14.75 -0.13
CA SER A 302 6.29 -13.82 -0.47
C SER A 302 7.09 -13.45 0.78
N GLU A 303 8.26 -12.85 0.61
CA GLU A 303 9.08 -12.33 1.71
C GLU A 303 8.31 -11.32 2.56
N GLU A 304 7.58 -10.40 1.92
CA GLU A 304 6.72 -9.43 2.61
C GLU A 304 5.63 -10.12 3.45
N ILE A 305 4.99 -11.17 2.93
CA ILE A 305 4.00 -11.95 3.69
C ILE A 305 4.67 -12.68 4.86
N SER A 306 5.87 -13.22 4.66
CA SER A 306 6.65 -13.86 5.72
C SER A 306 6.96 -12.89 6.86
N ASP A 307 7.33 -11.65 6.54
CA ASP A 307 7.61 -10.63 7.55
C ASP A 307 6.34 -10.23 8.31
N ILE A 308 5.22 -10.05 7.61
CA ILE A 308 3.94 -9.77 8.28
C ILE A 308 3.52 -10.93 9.20
N LEU A 309 3.70 -12.19 8.78
CA LEU A 309 3.40 -13.34 9.64
C LEU A 309 4.31 -13.39 10.87
N ARG A 310 5.61 -13.05 10.71
CA ARG A 310 6.55 -12.93 11.84
C ARG A 310 6.11 -11.83 12.80
N ASP A 311 5.68 -10.67 12.31
CA ASP A 311 5.14 -9.59 13.13
C ASP A 311 3.90 -10.06 13.91
N VAL A 312 2.97 -10.77 13.25
CA VAL A 312 1.77 -11.32 13.92
C VAL A 312 2.17 -12.29 15.05
N ASP A 313 3.13 -13.18 14.82
CA ASP A 313 3.64 -14.11 15.84
C ASP A 313 4.23 -13.37 17.05
N ILE A 314 5.03 -12.32 16.81
CA ILE A 314 5.60 -11.47 17.87
C ILE A 314 4.48 -10.80 18.66
N TYR A 315 3.50 -10.17 18.00
CA TYR A 315 2.43 -9.43 18.69
C TYR A 315 1.45 -10.34 19.42
N ILE A 316 1.25 -11.57 18.97
CA ILE A 316 0.49 -12.58 19.71
C ILE A 316 1.20 -12.95 21.02
N LYS A 317 2.52 -13.15 20.99
CA LYS A 317 3.35 -13.50 22.15
C LYS A 317 3.46 -12.35 23.16
N ASP A 318 3.59 -11.13 22.66
CA ASP A 318 3.56 -9.91 23.49
C ASP A 318 2.13 -9.56 23.95
N ALA A 319 1.14 -10.26 23.38
CA ALA A 319 -0.28 -10.07 23.60
C ALA A 319 -0.72 -8.61 23.45
N ASP A 320 -0.25 -8.00 22.35
CA ASP A 320 -0.68 -6.72 21.80
C ASP A 320 -1.77 -6.96 20.74
N ASP A 321 -3.02 -6.98 21.19
CA ASP A 321 -4.19 -7.23 20.33
C ASP A 321 -4.32 -6.19 19.22
N GLN A 322 -3.95 -4.92 19.48
CA GLN A 322 -4.14 -3.84 18.51
C GLN A 322 -3.15 -3.95 17.36
N SER A 323 -1.88 -4.24 17.66
CA SER A 323 -0.86 -4.48 16.64
C SER A 323 -1.12 -5.77 15.87
N THR A 324 -1.59 -6.82 16.57
CA THR A 324 -2.03 -8.08 15.94
C THR A 324 -3.12 -7.83 14.90
N VAL A 325 -4.19 -7.10 15.24
CA VAL A 325 -5.28 -6.78 14.32
C VAL A 325 -4.77 -5.98 13.10
N ARG A 326 -3.93 -4.96 13.32
CA ARG A 326 -3.35 -4.16 12.21
C ARG A 326 -2.51 -5.03 11.26
N CYS A 327 -1.70 -5.94 11.77
CA CYS A 327 -0.92 -6.85 10.94
C CYS A 327 -1.80 -7.86 10.19
N LEU A 328 -2.85 -8.38 10.82
CA LEU A 328 -3.83 -9.24 10.13
C LEU A 328 -4.58 -8.49 9.02
N GLU A 329 -4.85 -7.19 9.18
CA GLU A 329 -5.44 -6.38 8.11
C GLU A 329 -4.48 -6.15 6.95
N ARG A 330 -3.20 -5.89 7.22
CA ARG A 330 -2.13 -5.83 6.19
C ARG A 330 -2.03 -7.14 5.44
N LEU A 331 -1.96 -8.25 6.19
CA LEU A 331 -1.89 -9.60 5.65
C LEU A 331 -3.11 -9.91 4.77
N ARG A 332 -4.31 -9.57 5.23
CA ARG A 332 -5.56 -9.71 4.45
C ARG A 332 -5.48 -8.97 3.12
N GLY A 333 -4.94 -7.75 3.11
CA GLY A 333 -4.76 -6.97 1.89
C GLY A 333 -3.80 -7.61 0.88
N LYS A 334 -2.85 -8.40 1.36
CA LYS A 334 -1.88 -9.13 0.50
C LYS A 334 -2.41 -10.47 0.01
N ILE A 335 -3.10 -11.23 0.86
CA ILE A 335 -3.63 -12.56 0.52
C ILE A 335 -4.90 -12.48 -0.32
N ARG A 336 -5.84 -11.59 0.04
CA ARG A 336 -7.10 -11.44 -0.69
C ARG A 336 -6.95 -10.40 -1.80
N PHE A 337 -6.32 -10.81 -2.88
CA PHE A 337 -6.21 -9.98 -4.09
C PHE A 337 -7.57 -9.62 -4.70
N LEU A 338 -8.63 -10.38 -4.39
CA LEU A 338 -9.98 -10.19 -4.92
C LEU A 338 -11.06 -10.12 -3.84
N ASN A 339 -11.81 -9.02 -3.84
CA ASN A 339 -13.04 -8.84 -3.07
C ASN A 339 -14.22 -9.49 -3.80
N ILE A 340 -14.43 -10.79 -3.56
CA ILE A 340 -15.52 -11.57 -4.21
C ILE A 340 -16.91 -10.96 -3.99
N PRO A 341 -17.30 -10.49 -2.77
CA PRO A 341 -18.57 -9.78 -2.59
C PRO A 341 -18.73 -8.56 -3.52
N GLU A 342 -17.66 -7.78 -3.70
CA GLU A 342 -17.67 -6.62 -4.59
C GLU A 342 -17.79 -7.04 -6.05
N ILE A 343 -17.04 -8.05 -6.50
CA ILE A 343 -17.16 -8.60 -7.86
C ILE A 343 -18.61 -9.04 -8.11
N ARG A 344 -19.22 -9.82 -7.21
CA ARG A 344 -20.61 -10.26 -7.35
C ARG A 344 -21.57 -9.09 -7.45
N ARG A 345 -21.37 -8.04 -6.64
CA ARG A 345 -22.18 -6.82 -6.68
C ARG A 345 -22.05 -6.10 -8.02
N LEU A 346 -20.83 -5.94 -8.53
CA LEU A 346 -20.56 -5.28 -9.80
C LEU A 346 -21.09 -6.09 -11.00
N VAL A 347 -20.87 -7.41 -11.02
CA VAL A 347 -21.42 -8.32 -12.04
C VAL A 347 -22.95 -8.24 -12.06
N SER A 348 -23.61 -8.27 -10.89
CA SER A 348 -25.08 -8.14 -10.82
C SER A 348 -25.57 -6.80 -11.39
N LYS A 349 -24.81 -5.71 -11.21
CA LYS A 349 -25.15 -4.41 -11.82
C LYS A 349 -24.95 -4.44 -13.33
N ALA A 350 -23.88 -5.05 -13.81
CA ALA A 350 -23.64 -5.26 -15.24
C ALA A 350 -24.74 -6.11 -15.90
N GLU A 351 -25.21 -7.17 -15.25
CA GLU A 351 -26.34 -7.98 -15.73
C GLU A 351 -27.63 -7.16 -15.83
N LYS A 352 -27.94 -6.35 -14.81
CA LYS A 352 -29.09 -5.43 -14.85
C LYS A 352 -28.98 -4.40 -15.97
N ALA A 353 -27.78 -3.87 -16.20
CA ALA A 353 -27.53 -2.98 -17.34
C ALA A 353 -27.76 -3.72 -18.68
N ALA A 354 -27.29 -4.97 -18.79
CA ALA A 354 -27.49 -5.81 -19.96
C ALA A 354 -28.99 -6.08 -20.25
N GLU A 355 -29.82 -6.18 -19.21
CA GLU A 355 -31.29 -6.23 -19.38
C GLU A 355 -31.87 -4.94 -19.93
N LEU A 356 -31.39 -3.78 -19.47
CA LEU A 356 -31.88 -2.48 -19.92
C LEU A 356 -31.55 -2.17 -21.39
N ILE A 357 -30.51 -2.80 -21.94
CA ILE A 357 -30.08 -2.61 -23.34
C ILE A 357 -30.62 -3.68 -24.29
N ARG A 358 -31.31 -4.69 -23.76
CA ARG A 358 -31.82 -5.81 -24.53
C ARG A 358 -32.74 -5.33 -25.65
N ASP A 359 -32.52 -5.81 -26.86
CA ASP A 359 -33.30 -5.49 -28.07
C ASP A 359 -33.35 -3.98 -28.43
N LYS A 360 -32.42 -3.18 -27.91
CA LYS A 360 -32.28 -1.75 -28.25
C LYS A 360 -31.14 -1.52 -29.25
N ASP A 361 -31.20 -0.38 -29.93
CA ASP A 361 -30.09 0.14 -30.72
C ASP A 361 -29.08 0.79 -29.78
N VAL A 362 -27.88 0.22 -29.72
CA VAL A 362 -26.89 0.55 -28.67
C VAL A 362 -25.60 1.09 -29.30
N ILE A 363 -25.09 2.18 -28.73
CA ILE A 363 -23.72 2.65 -28.95
C ILE A 363 -22.94 2.43 -27.66
N LEU A 364 -21.93 1.56 -27.70
CA LEU A 364 -21.02 1.33 -26.59
C LEU A 364 -19.77 2.21 -26.74
N LEU A 365 -19.50 3.08 -25.77
CA LEU A 365 -18.31 3.92 -25.77
C LEU A 365 -17.19 3.19 -25.04
N VAL A 366 -16.10 2.88 -25.76
CA VAL A 366 -14.92 2.18 -25.22
C VAL A 366 -13.66 3.02 -25.34
N GLY A 367 -12.77 2.93 -24.36
CA GLY A 367 -11.53 3.70 -24.31
C GLY A 367 -10.94 3.79 -22.90
N ALA A 368 -9.71 4.26 -22.78
CA ALA A 368 -9.02 4.40 -21.50
C ALA A 368 -9.77 5.34 -20.51
N THR A 369 -9.46 5.24 -19.22
CA THR A 369 -9.89 6.22 -18.21
C THR A 369 -9.43 7.63 -18.63
N GLY A 370 -10.29 8.63 -18.42
CA GLY A 370 -10.02 10.01 -18.83
C GLY A 370 -10.26 10.35 -20.31
N ALA A 371 -10.62 9.38 -21.17
CA ALA A 371 -10.87 9.63 -22.60
C ALA A 371 -12.15 10.45 -22.91
N GLY A 372 -12.92 10.87 -21.90
CA GLY A 372 -14.10 11.73 -22.06
C GLY A 372 -15.43 10.99 -22.30
N LYS A 373 -15.48 9.65 -22.14
CA LYS A 373 -16.67 8.82 -22.41
C LYS A 373 -17.93 9.32 -21.68
N SER A 374 -17.88 9.41 -20.35
CA SER A 374 -18.98 9.87 -19.50
C SER A 374 -19.37 11.32 -19.81
N THR A 375 -18.39 12.18 -20.09
CA THR A 375 -18.62 13.59 -20.48
C THR A 375 -19.36 13.68 -21.82
N THR A 376 -18.99 12.86 -22.80
CA THR A 376 -19.69 12.78 -24.11
C THR A 376 -21.13 12.32 -23.93
N ILE A 377 -21.38 11.31 -23.09
CA ILE A 377 -22.74 10.81 -22.84
C ILE A 377 -23.61 11.87 -22.15
N GLN A 378 -23.07 12.57 -21.14
CA GLN A 378 -23.78 13.68 -20.50
C GLN A 378 -24.18 14.76 -21.53
N PHE A 379 -23.25 15.15 -22.41
CA PHE A 379 -23.53 16.12 -23.46
C PHE A 379 -24.61 15.64 -24.44
N LEU A 380 -24.49 14.41 -24.97
CA LEU A 380 -25.45 13.84 -25.91
C LEU A 380 -26.84 13.58 -25.29
N ALA A 381 -26.90 13.40 -23.97
CA ALA A 381 -28.15 13.31 -23.21
C ALA A 381 -28.78 14.67 -22.88
N GLY A 382 -28.26 15.76 -23.45
CA GLY A 382 -28.83 17.10 -23.36
C GLY A 382 -28.44 17.86 -22.10
N CYS A 383 -27.37 17.46 -21.39
CA CYS A 383 -26.85 18.26 -20.28
C CYS A 383 -26.24 19.57 -20.79
N GLN A 384 -26.45 20.64 -20.03
CA GLN A 384 -25.70 21.87 -20.24
C GLN A 384 -24.28 21.66 -19.71
N MET A 385 -23.27 21.84 -20.55
CA MET A 385 -21.87 21.66 -20.17
C MET A 385 -21.21 23.01 -19.88
N LYS A 386 -20.37 23.08 -18.85
CA LYS A 386 -19.59 24.27 -18.53
C LYS A 386 -18.17 23.90 -18.15
N LYS A 387 -17.22 24.76 -18.54
CA LYS A 387 -15.86 24.73 -18.04
C LYS A 387 -15.83 25.25 -16.61
N VAL A 388 -15.40 24.44 -15.68
CA VAL A 388 -15.32 24.76 -14.25
C VAL A 388 -13.88 24.61 -13.79
N SER A 389 -13.50 25.40 -12.80
CA SER A 389 -12.23 25.24 -12.10
C SER A 389 -12.48 24.37 -10.87
N VAL A 390 -11.83 23.21 -10.79
CA VAL A 390 -11.95 22.27 -9.67
C VAL A 390 -10.61 22.21 -8.95
N GLU A 391 -10.61 22.51 -7.66
CA GLU A 391 -9.42 22.39 -6.83
C GLU A 391 -9.11 20.90 -6.60
N VAL A 392 -8.04 20.39 -7.22
CA VAL A 392 -7.62 18.98 -7.10
C VAL A 392 -6.61 18.78 -5.97
N ALA A 393 -5.89 19.83 -5.60
CA ALA A 393 -5.02 19.93 -4.45
C ALA A 393 -4.97 21.39 -3.98
N PRO A 394 -4.60 21.69 -2.71
CA PRO A 394 -4.54 23.06 -2.22
C PRO A 394 -3.72 23.97 -3.13
N GLY A 395 -4.36 24.99 -3.71
CA GLY A 395 -3.71 25.94 -4.62
C GLY A 395 -3.45 25.44 -6.04
N ASN A 396 -3.93 24.25 -6.41
CA ASN A 396 -3.79 23.68 -7.76
C ASN A 396 -5.17 23.44 -8.41
N PRO A 397 -5.77 24.46 -9.03
CA PRO A 397 -7.03 24.31 -9.76
C PRO A 397 -6.80 23.63 -11.12
N LEU A 398 -7.63 22.64 -11.44
CA LEU A 398 -7.70 22.03 -12.75
C LEU A 398 -8.98 22.46 -13.48
N GLU A 399 -8.84 22.84 -14.75
CA GLU A 399 -10.00 23.13 -15.58
C GLU A 399 -10.66 21.84 -16.08
N HIS A 400 -11.96 21.71 -15.85
CA HIS A 400 -12.75 20.52 -16.16
C HIS A 400 -14.04 20.87 -16.89
N ILE A 401 -14.49 20.02 -17.81
CA ILE A 401 -15.79 20.16 -18.46
C ILE A 401 -16.78 19.24 -17.76
N GLN A 402 -17.80 19.82 -17.13
CA GLN A 402 -18.84 19.06 -16.42
C GLN A 402 -20.24 19.50 -16.79
N ALA A 403 -21.20 18.60 -16.61
CA ALA A 403 -22.62 18.94 -16.64
C ALA A 403 -22.97 19.90 -15.50
N VAL A 404 -23.74 20.94 -15.81
CA VAL A 404 -24.24 21.94 -14.86
C VAL A 404 -25.76 22.07 -14.97
N GLY A 405 -26.38 22.54 -13.89
CA GLY A 405 -27.84 22.70 -13.80
C GLY A 405 -28.57 21.38 -13.53
N THR A 406 -29.90 21.40 -13.70
CA THR A 406 -30.75 20.26 -13.38
C THR A 406 -30.66 19.19 -14.47
N ILE A 407 -30.16 18.01 -14.10
CA ILE A 407 -30.12 16.83 -14.97
C ILE A 407 -31.56 16.31 -15.15
N ARG A 408 -32.09 16.43 -16.37
CA ARG A 408 -33.47 16.02 -16.70
C ARG A 408 -33.59 14.51 -16.92
N ASN A 409 -32.56 13.88 -17.49
CA ASN A 409 -32.54 12.45 -17.73
C ASN A 409 -32.14 11.71 -16.45
N SER A 410 -33.07 10.94 -15.86
CA SER A 410 -32.83 10.18 -14.62
C SER A 410 -31.83 9.04 -14.78
N GLU A 411 -31.58 8.57 -16.01
CA GLU A 411 -30.62 7.50 -16.29
C GLU A 411 -29.16 7.97 -16.14
N LEU A 412 -28.91 9.28 -16.19
CA LEU A 412 -27.59 9.87 -15.96
C LEU A 412 -27.12 9.84 -14.50
N ARG A 413 -27.95 9.38 -13.54
CA ARG A 413 -27.58 9.31 -12.12
C ARG A 413 -26.34 8.45 -11.84
N ASN A 414 -26.04 7.51 -12.74
CA ASN A 414 -24.89 6.61 -12.64
C ASN A 414 -23.76 6.98 -13.63
N VAL A 415 -23.84 8.14 -14.29
CA VAL A 415 -22.83 8.63 -15.23
C VAL A 415 -22.20 9.89 -14.65
N THR A 416 -21.01 9.74 -14.06
CA THR A 416 -20.29 10.84 -13.41
C THR A 416 -19.02 11.13 -14.19
N SER A 417 -18.75 12.42 -14.43
CA SER A 417 -17.48 12.90 -14.98
C SER A 417 -16.67 13.56 -13.88
N SER A 418 -15.37 13.30 -13.84
CA SER A 418 -14.45 13.77 -12.79
C SER A 418 -13.19 14.37 -13.44
N PRO A 419 -12.58 15.41 -12.85
CA PRO A 419 -11.28 15.93 -13.29
C PRO A 419 -10.13 14.98 -12.97
N HIS A 420 -10.36 13.99 -12.10
CA HIS A 420 -9.33 13.05 -11.68
C HIS A 420 -9.17 11.93 -12.71
N ASN A 421 -7.94 11.46 -12.87
CA ASN A 421 -7.65 10.27 -13.69
C ASN A 421 -7.98 8.97 -12.94
N LYS A 422 -9.14 8.93 -12.27
CA LYS A 422 -9.67 7.78 -11.54
C LYS A 422 -11.02 7.44 -12.14
N SER A 423 -11.28 6.16 -12.33
CA SER A 423 -12.54 5.74 -12.95
C SER A 423 -13.69 5.82 -11.95
N GLU A 424 -14.66 6.67 -12.29
CA GLU A 424 -15.92 6.78 -11.57
C GLU A 424 -16.91 5.69 -12.04
N THR A 425 -16.82 5.28 -13.31
CA THR A 425 -17.70 4.30 -13.93
C THR A 425 -17.19 2.90 -13.66
N ARG A 426 -17.86 2.17 -12.76
CA ARG A 426 -17.49 0.80 -12.34
C ARG A 426 -18.28 -0.34 -13.01
N TYR A 427 -19.25 0.00 -13.83
CA TYR A 427 -20.09 -0.94 -14.58
C TYR A 427 -20.74 -0.21 -15.74
N ILE A 428 -21.26 -0.94 -16.73
CA ILE A 428 -21.92 -0.33 -17.87
C ILE A 428 -23.17 0.44 -17.42
N ALA A 429 -23.25 1.72 -17.78
CA ALA A 429 -24.40 2.58 -17.49
C ALA A 429 -25.11 2.97 -18.79
N PRO A 430 -26.27 2.37 -19.11
CA PRO A 430 -27.04 2.72 -20.29
C PRO A 430 -27.83 4.01 -20.08
N VAL A 431 -27.84 4.86 -21.09
CA VAL A 431 -28.56 6.14 -21.14
C VAL A 431 -29.27 6.25 -22.49
N THR A 432 -30.59 6.32 -22.45
CA THR A 432 -31.46 6.46 -23.61
C THR A 432 -31.59 7.92 -23.97
N VAL A 433 -31.36 8.23 -25.24
CA VAL A 433 -31.46 9.58 -25.81
C VAL A 433 -32.36 9.56 -27.04
N GLN A 434 -33.14 10.62 -27.24
CA GLN A 434 -33.95 10.75 -28.45
C GLN A 434 -33.10 11.30 -29.58
N LEU A 435 -33.20 10.72 -30.78
CA LEU A 435 -32.41 11.19 -31.93
C LEU A 435 -32.70 12.65 -32.29
N LYS A 436 -33.93 13.10 -32.03
CA LYS A 436 -34.32 14.51 -32.23
C LYS A 436 -33.53 15.50 -31.37
N ASP A 437 -33.06 15.06 -30.21
CA ASP A 437 -32.29 15.90 -29.28
C ASP A 437 -30.83 16.04 -29.77
N ILE A 438 -30.37 15.15 -30.67
CA ILE A 438 -29.02 15.13 -31.25
C ILE A 438 -28.99 15.75 -32.65
N TYR A 439 -29.88 15.31 -33.54
CA TYR A 439 -29.88 15.66 -34.97
C TYR A 439 -30.94 16.71 -35.35
N GLY A 440 -31.85 17.07 -34.43
CA GLY A 440 -32.91 18.04 -34.65
C GLY A 440 -34.30 17.42 -34.89
N ALA A 441 -35.33 18.27 -34.95
CA ALA A 441 -36.74 17.87 -34.85
C ALA A 441 -37.26 16.90 -35.93
N HIS A 442 -36.53 16.71 -37.02
CA HIS A 442 -36.92 15.85 -38.14
C HIS A 442 -36.54 14.37 -37.94
N GLU A 443 -35.62 14.08 -37.02
CA GLU A 443 -35.22 12.71 -36.71
C GLU A 443 -36.14 12.11 -35.64
N SER A 444 -36.50 10.83 -35.83
CA SER A 444 -37.35 10.10 -34.90
C SER A 444 -36.68 8.80 -34.48
N GLY A 445 -36.93 8.38 -33.23
CA GLY A 445 -36.32 7.18 -32.67
C GLY A 445 -35.50 7.49 -31.41
N MET A 446 -35.04 6.40 -30.79
CA MET A 446 -34.24 6.43 -29.59
C MET A 446 -32.99 5.59 -29.79
N ILE A 447 -31.90 6.00 -29.18
CA ILE A 447 -30.66 5.24 -29.14
C ILE A 447 -30.19 5.15 -27.70
N THR A 448 -29.58 4.03 -27.33
CA THR A 448 -29.04 3.83 -25.99
C THR A 448 -27.52 3.95 -26.03
N LEU A 449 -27.00 5.00 -25.40
CA LEU A 449 -25.58 5.22 -25.19
C LEU A 449 -25.15 4.46 -23.94
N CYS A 450 -24.09 3.68 -24.02
CA CYS A 450 -23.57 2.93 -22.88
C CYS A 450 -22.22 3.49 -22.45
N ASP A 451 -22.17 4.03 -21.22
CA ASP A 451 -20.91 4.39 -20.60
C ASP A 451 -20.22 3.12 -20.12
N ALA A 452 -19.06 2.80 -20.69
CA ALA A 452 -18.25 1.69 -20.23
C ALA A 452 -17.13 2.19 -19.31
N PRO A 453 -16.75 1.39 -18.31
CA PRO A 453 -15.51 1.58 -17.55
C PRO A 453 -14.27 1.69 -18.47
N GLY A 454 -13.22 2.36 -17.98
CA GLY A 454 -11.98 2.52 -18.74
C GLY A 454 -11.21 1.20 -18.91
N PHE A 455 -10.55 1.00 -20.06
CA PHE A 455 -9.55 -0.07 -20.17
C PHE A 455 -8.29 0.28 -19.35
N GLY A 456 -7.71 -0.73 -18.69
CA GLY A 456 -6.58 -0.52 -17.78
C GLY A 456 -6.97 0.32 -16.58
N ASP A 457 -8.19 0.09 -16.08
CA ASP A 457 -8.74 0.85 -14.97
C ASP A 457 -7.86 0.72 -13.71
N THR A 458 -7.60 1.84 -13.05
CA THR A 458 -6.83 1.89 -11.80
C THR A 458 -7.69 1.57 -10.57
N ALA A 459 -9.00 1.32 -10.76
CA ALA A 459 -9.94 1.01 -9.69
C ALA A 459 -9.81 -0.40 -9.10
N GLY A 460 -8.89 -1.23 -9.63
CA GLY A 460 -8.55 -2.55 -9.11
C GLY A 460 -9.03 -3.72 -9.97
N PRO A 461 -8.52 -4.93 -9.69
CA PRO A 461 -8.79 -6.13 -10.47
C PRO A 461 -10.27 -6.55 -10.44
N GLU A 462 -11.01 -6.23 -9.38
CA GLU A 462 -12.44 -6.54 -9.28
C GLU A 462 -13.29 -5.79 -10.28
N VAL A 463 -12.96 -4.51 -10.49
CA VAL A 463 -13.61 -3.66 -11.47
C VAL A 463 -13.30 -4.20 -12.86
N ASP A 464 -12.04 -4.52 -13.16
CA ASP A 464 -11.64 -5.08 -14.45
C ASP A 464 -12.36 -6.40 -14.81
N ILE A 465 -12.50 -7.32 -13.83
CA ILE A 465 -13.28 -8.55 -13.99
C ILE A 465 -14.74 -8.24 -14.28
N ALA A 466 -15.38 -7.39 -13.48
CA ALA A 466 -16.79 -7.07 -13.64
C ALA A 466 -17.06 -6.33 -14.97
N ASN A 467 -16.13 -5.50 -15.41
CA ASN A 467 -16.20 -4.79 -16.68
C ASN A 467 -16.13 -5.76 -17.85
N SER A 468 -15.21 -6.72 -17.80
CA SER A 468 -15.05 -7.76 -18.83
C SER A 468 -16.34 -8.57 -18.98
N VAL A 469 -16.93 -9.00 -17.85
CA VAL A 469 -18.22 -9.69 -17.84
C VAL A 469 -19.34 -8.80 -18.38
N GLY A 470 -19.40 -7.54 -17.95
CA GLY A 470 -20.44 -6.61 -18.37
C GLY A 470 -20.42 -6.30 -19.86
N VAL A 471 -19.23 -6.09 -20.45
CA VAL A 471 -19.09 -5.87 -21.90
C VAL A 471 -19.54 -7.10 -22.68
N ILE A 472 -19.15 -8.30 -22.26
CA ILE A 472 -19.59 -9.54 -22.90
C ILE A 472 -21.11 -9.68 -22.85
N GLU A 473 -21.72 -9.47 -21.68
CA GLU A 473 -23.18 -9.57 -21.51
C GLU A 473 -23.94 -8.50 -22.31
N ALA A 474 -23.40 -7.27 -22.37
CA ALA A 474 -23.96 -6.21 -23.18
C ALA A 474 -23.94 -6.55 -24.68
N LEU A 475 -22.83 -7.12 -25.17
CA LEU A 475 -22.69 -7.52 -26.57
C LEU A 475 -23.59 -8.70 -26.94
N LYS A 476 -23.87 -9.62 -26.01
CA LYS A 476 -24.77 -10.76 -26.24
C LYS A 476 -26.25 -10.38 -26.35
N LYS A 477 -26.69 -9.38 -25.59
CA LYS A 477 -28.13 -9.04 -25.47
C LYS A 477 -28.60 -7.92 -26.40
N ARG A 478 -27.69 -7.30 -27.16
CA ARG A 478 -28.05 -6.24 -28.11
C ARG A 478 -28.90 -6.78 -29.27
N LYS A 479 -29.68 -5.87 -29.88
CA LYS A 479 -30.37 -6.16 -31.14
C LYS A 479 -29.34 -6.48 -32.24
N THR A 480 -29.54 -7.59 -32.95
CA THR A 480 -28.61 -8.07 -33.99
C THR A 480 -28.76 -7.30 -35.29
#